data_AF-A0A1G5XF49-F1
#
_entry.id   AF-A0A1G5XF49-F1
#
_cell.length_a   1.000
_cell.length_b   1.000
_cell.length_c   1.000
_cell.angle_alpha   90.00
_cell.angle_beta   90.00
_cell.angle_gamma   90.00
#
_symmetry.space_group_name_H-M   'P 1'
#
loop_
_entity.id
_entity.type
_entity.pdbx_description
1 polymer ?
#
loop_
_entity_poly.entity_id
_entity_poly.type
_entity_poly.pdbx_seq_one_letter_code
_entity_poly.pdbx_strand_id
1 'polypeptide(L)'
;MSNNVRNLFAAVITAVLSVTLFDAVYHISDMITPGVSNIYNALGTQVTPNMVTMVIFDFRGYDTLGESIILLSAGLVVLLVFGRGKLGGKQ
;
A
#
# COMPACT_ATOMS: atom_id res chain seq x y z
N MET A 1 7.64 -19.68 30.32
CA MET A 1 8.48 -18.48 30.16
C MET A 1 7.73 -17.32 30.81
N SER A 2 8.29 -16.64 31.81
CA SER A 2 7.55 -15.60 32.54
C SER A 2 7.20 -14.44 31.61
N ASN A 3 6.01 -13.85 31.76
CA ASN A 3 5.53 -12.75 30.90
C ASN A 3 6.55 -11.60 30.79
N ASN A 4 7.35 -11.39 31.84
CA ASN A 4 8.40 -10.37 31.90
C ASN A 4 9.54 -10.63 30.90
N VAL A 5 9.96 -11.89 30.75
CA VAL A 5 11.01 -12.27 29.80
C VAL A 5 10.52 -12.08 28.36
N ARG A 6 9.27 -12.47 28.07
CA ARG A 6 8.65 -12.26 26.76
C ARG A 6 8.53 -10.76 26.42
N ASN A 7 8.12 -9.93 27.37
CA ASN A 7 7.98 -8.49 27.17
C ASN A 7 9.35 -7.80 26.97
N LEU A 8 10.40 -8.27 27.66
CA LEU A 8 11.75 -7.77 27.46
C LEU A 8 12.26 -8.08 26.04
N PHE A 9 12.07 -9.30 25.55
CA PHE A 9 12.42 -9.65 24.17
C PHE A 9 11.64 -8.82 23.15
N ALA A 10 10.33 -8.65 23.35
CA ALA A 10 9.53 -7.79 22.48
C ALA A 10 10.04 -6.35 22.46
N ALA A 11 10.38 -5.77 23.62
CA ALA A 11 10.90 -4.41 23.71
C ALA A 11 12.26 -4.27 22.99
N VAL A 12 13.16 -5.25 23.14
CA VAL A 12 14.45 -5.25 22.44
C VAL A 12 14.25 -5.35 20.92
N ILE A 13 13.37 -6.24 20.44
CA ILE A 13 13.10 -6.39 19.01
C ILE A 13 12.48 -5.11 18.44
N THR A 14 11.52 -4.51 19.13
CA THR A 14 10.91 -3.25 18.71
C THR A 14 11.94 -2.12 18.69
N ALA A 15 12.81 -2.02 19.70
CA ALA A 15 13.86 -1.00 19.75
C ALA A 15 14.85 -1.15 18.58
N VAL A 16 15.27 -2.38 18.27
CA VAL A 16 16.14 -2.66 17.13
C VAL A 16 15.44 -2.29 15.81
N LEU A 17 14.19 -2.72 15.62
CA LEU A 17 13.40 -2.36 14.44
C LEU A 17 13.28 -0.83 14.28
N SER A 18 12.98 -0.11 15.36
CA SER A 18 12.87 1.35 15.36
C SER A 18 14.18 2.03 14.94
N VAL A 19 15.33 1.60 15.47
CA VAL A 19 16.64 2.15 15.10
C VAL A 19 16.94 1.85 13.63
N THR A 20 16.70 0.63 13.16
CA THR A 20 16.95 0.27 11.75
C THR A 20 16.03 1.00 10.78
N LEU A 21 14.76 1.20 11.13
CA LEU A 21 13.83 1.99 10.32
C LEU A 21 14.24 3.46 10.28
N PHE A 22 14.66 4.01 11.41
CA PHE A 22 15.14 5.39 11.48
C PHE A 22 16.37 5.57 10.59
N ASP A 23 17.36 4.68 10.69
CA ASP A 23 18.55 4.71 9.84
C ASP A 23 18.21 4.62 8.34
N ALA A 24 17.28 3.73 7.97
CA ALA A 24 16.79 3.63 6.60
C ALA A 24 16.13 4.94 6.12
N VAL A 25 15.35 5.60 6.97
CA VAL A 25 14.71 6.89 6.65
C VAL A 25 15.75 8.00 6.45
N TYR A 26 16.81 8.05 7.27
CA TYR A 26 17.87 9.05 7.13
C TYR A 26 18.66 8.89 5.83
N HIS A 27 18.87 7.65 5.37
CA HIS A 27 19.60 7.35 4.14
C HIS A 27 18.70 7.19 2.90
N ILE A 28 17.41 7.56 2.98
CA ILE A 28 16.47 7.43 1.84
C ILE A 28 17.02 8.07 0.56
N SER A 29 17.63 9.25 0.67
CA SER A 29 18.09 10.02 -0.50
C SER A 29 19.10 9.27 -1.36
N ASP A 30 19.99 8.49 -0.74
CA ASP A 30 21.02 7.72 -1.44
C ASP A 30 20.49 6.42 -2.06
N MET A 31 19.29 6.01 -1.67
CA MET A 31 18.62 4.78 -2.14
C MET A 31 17.62 5.03 -3.28
N ILE A 32 17.44 6.27 -3.74
CA ILE A 32 16.46 6.59 -4.78
C ILE A 32 17.01 6.20 -6.16
N THR A 33 16.56 5.05 -6.67
CA THR A 33 16.71 4.70 -8.09
C THR A 33 15.46 5.12 -8.87
N PRO A 34 15.58 5.84 -10.00
CA PRO A 34 14.42 6.24 -10.79
C PRO A 34 13.69 5.00 -11.34
N GLY A 35 12.45 4.80 -10.88
CA GLY A 35 11.60 3.67 -11.26
C GLY A 35 10.71 3.93 -12.48
N VAL A 36 10.85 5.08 -13.14
CA VAL A 36 10.11 5.48 -14.35
C VAL A 36 11.11 5.85 -15.43
N SER A 37 10.79 5.54 -16.69
CA SER A 37 11.66 5.90 -17.82
C SER A 37 11.89 7.41 -17.91
N ASN A 38 13.14 7.82 -18.14
CA ASN A 38 13.51 9.23 -18.32
C ASN A 38 12.73 9.90 -19.46
N ILE A 39 12.40 9.14 -20.51
CA ILE A 39 11.60 9.62 -21.64
C ILE A 39 10.16 9.93 -21.17
N TYR A 40 9.60 9.08 -20.32
CA TYR A 40 8.27 9.30 -19.73
C TYR A 40 8.23 10.55 -18.84
N ASN A 41 9.29 10.78 -18.06
CA ASN A 41 9.40 11.98 -17.23
C ASN A 41 9.55 13.27 -18.05
N ALA A 42 10.23 13.20 -19.21
CA ALA A 42 10.44 14.36 -20.08
C ALA A 42 9.25 14.69 -20.98
N LEU A 43 8.54 13.67 -21.48
CA LEU A 43 7.49 13.83 -22.49
C LEU A 43 6.07 13.62 -21.95
N GLY A 44 5.91 12.96 -20.81
CA GLY A 44 4.60 12.56 -20.29
C GLY A 44 3.68 13.74 -19.97
N THR A 45 4.22 14.88 -19.52
CA THR A 45 3.44 16.11 -19.32
C THR A 45 2.85 16.70 -20.61
N GLN A 46 3.41 16.36 -21.77
CA GLN A 46 2.92 16.84 -23.06
C GLN A 46 1.65 16.08 -23.49
N VAL A 47 1.49 14.83 -23.05
CA VAL A 47 0.30 14.01 -23.31
C VAL A 47 -0.78 14.30 -22.28
N THR A 48 -0.43 14.46 -21.01
CA THR A 48 -1.37 14.74 -19.92
C THR A 48 -0.75 15.72 -18.93
N PRO A 49 -1.46 16.80 -18.53
CA PRO A 49 -0.87 17.88 -17.73
C PRO A 49 -0.44 17.46 -16.31
N ASN A 50 -0.89 16.30 -15.82
CA ASN A 50 -0.55 15.79 -14.49
C ASN A 50 0.33 14.54 -14.58
N MET A 51 1.58 14.68 -14.12
CA MET A 51 2.58 13.60 -14.09
C MET A 51 2.15 12.40 -13.25
N VAL A 52 1.50 12.63 -12.10
CA VAL A 52 1.14 11.54 -11.19
C VAL A 52 0.08 10.66 -11.84
N THR A 53 -0.99 11.26 -12.38
CA THR A 53 -2.05 10.51 -13.07
C THR A 53 -1.53 9.78 -14.28
N MET A 54 -0.60 10.40 -15.02
CA MET A 54 0.04 9.78 -16.17
C MET A 54 0.86 8.56 -15.75
N VAL A 55 1.65 8.63 -14.67
CA VAL A 55 2.41 7.47 -14.19
C VAL A 55 1.50 6.36 -13.66
N ILE A 56 0.49 6.66 -12.83
CA ILE A 56 -0.31 5.61 -12.18
C ILE A 56 -1.35 4.96 -13.11
N PHE A 57 -1.87 5.68 -14.11
CA PHE A 57 -2.87 5.13 -15.04
C PHE A 57 -2.27 4.59 -16.35
N ASP A 58 -1.10 5.09 -16.76
CA ASP A 58 -0.45 4.66 -18.01
C ASP A 58 0.75 3.76 -17.72
N PHE A 59 1.82 4.31 -17.11
CA PHE A 59 3.07 3.57 -16.86
C PHE A 59 2.91 2.41 -15.85
N ARG A 60 2.11 2.61 -14.80
CA ARG A 60 1.79 1.66 -13.72
C ARG A 60 0.30 1.31 -13.67
N GLY A 61 -0.39 1.35 -14.80
CA GLY A 61 -1.84 1.10 -14.90
C GLY A 61 -2.28 -0.26 -14.34
N TYR A 62 -1.42 -1.28 -14.36
CA TYR A 62 -1.76 -2.59 -13.79
C TYR A 62 -1.88 -2.58 -12.25
N ASP A 63 -1.13 -1.71 -11.57
CA ASP A 63 -1.17 -1.58 -10.11
C ASP A 63 -2.51 -0.96 -9.68
N THR A 64 -2.93 0.11 -10.36
CA THR A 64 -4.23 0.79 -10.12
C THR A 64 -5.43 -0.04 -10.57
N LEU A 65 -5.30 -0.84 -11.63
CA LEU A 65 -6.28 -1.86 -12.00
C LEU A 65 -6.43 -2.88 -10.86
N GLY A 66 -5.31 -3.37 -10.32
CA GLY A 66 -5.28 -4.28 -9.18
C GLY A 66 -5.98 -3.69 -7.95
N GLU A 67 -5.67 -2.45 -7.59
CA GLU A 67 -6.35 -1.72 -6.50
C GLU A 67 -7.87 -1.69 -6.69
N SER A 68 -8.33 -1.43 -7.91
CA SER A 68 -9.77 -1.39 -8.25
C SER A 68 -10.43 -2.77 -8.10
N ILE A 69 -9.76 -3.84 -8.51
CA ILE A 69 -10.22 -5.22 -8.33
C ILE A 69 -10.29 -5.58 -6.84
N ILE A 70 -9.29 -5.19 -6.05
CA ILE A 70 -9.27 -5.44 -4.60
C ILE A 70 -10.47 -4.74 -3.94
N LEU A 71 -10.72 -3.47 -4.25
CA LEU A 71 -11.87 -2.74 -3.71
C LEU A 71 -13.21 -3.38 -4.11
N LEU A 72 -13.36 -3.78 -5.37
CA LEU A 72 -14.56 -4.47 -5.84
C LEU A 72 -14.76 -5.80 -5.10
N SER A 73 -13.71 -6.61 -4.99
CA SER A 73 -13.76 -7.91 -4.32
C SER A 73 -14.08 -7.77 -2.83
N ALA A 74 -13.48 -6.80 -2.14
CA ALA A 74 -13.76 -6.50 -0.74
C ALA A 74 -15.23 -6.10 -0.55
N GLY A 75 -15.75 -5.22 -1.41
CA GLY A 75 -17.16 -4.82 -1.40
C GLY A 75 -18.11 -6.01 -1.63
N LEU A 76 -17.80 -6.88 -2.59
CA LEU A 76 -18.56 -8.10 -2.86
C LEU A 76 -18.53 -9.07 -1.67
N VAL A 77 -17.38 -9.29 -1.04
CA VAL A 77 -17.25 -10.14 0.14
C VAL A 77 -18.10 -9.60 1.30
N VAL A 78 -18.06 -8.29 1.56
CA VAL A 78 -18.90 -7.66 2.58
C VAL A 78 -20.39 -7.86 2.27
N LEU A 79 -20.80 -7.71 1.00
CA LEU A 79 -22.19 -7.95 0.57
C LEU A 79 -22.56 -9.44 0.70
N LEU A 80 -21.67 -10.38 0.39
CA LEU A 80 -21.96 -11.81 0.55
C LEU A 80 -22.08 -12.21 2.03
N VAL A 81 -21.25 -11.66 2.90
CA VAL A 81 -21.24 -11.96 4.35
C VAL A 81 -22.41 -11.27 5.07
N PHE A 82 -22.65 -9.99 4.79
CA PHE A 82 -23.60 -9.16 5.54
C PHE A 82 -24.85 -8.74 4.75
N GLY A 83 -24.83 -8.86 3.42
CA GLY A 83 -25.93 -8.44 2.55
C GLY A 83 -27.18 -9.31 2.63
N ARG A 84 -27.14 -10.45 3.34
CA ARG A 84 -28.35 -11.19 3.77
C ARG A 84 -28.80 -10.85 5.19
N GLY A 85 -28.90 -9.56 5.52
CA GLY A 85 -29.29 -9.10 6.86
C GLY A 85 -30.30 -7.94 6.88
N LYS A 86 -31.59 -8.25 6.61
CA LYS A 86 -32.84 -7.63 7.16
C LYS A 86 -34.10 -7.79 6.29
N LEU A 87 -34.02 -8.37 5.08
CA LEU A 87 -35.20 -8.56 4.20
C LEU A 87 -35.62 -10.03 4.01
N GLY A 88 -34.95 -10.99 4.65
CA GLY A 88 -35.29 -12.41 4.57
C GLY A 88 -35.69 -12.97 5.94
N GLY A 89 -36.99 -13.04 6.21
CA GLY A 89 -37.57 -13.79 7.32
C GLY A 89 -38.22 -12.94 8.40
N LYS A 90 -39.47 -12.54 8.16
CA LYS A 90 -40.46 -12.48 9.25
C LYS A 90 -40.74 -13.93 9.68
N GLN A 91 -40.16 -14.35 10.80
CA GLN A 91 -40.74 -15.28 11.77
C GLN A 91 -40.27 -14.84 13.16
#